data_AF-A0A316EUQ7-F1
#
_entry.id   AF-A0A316EUQ7-F1
#
_cell.length_a   1.000
_cell.length_b   1.000
_cell.length_c   1.000
_cell.angle_alpha   90.00
_cell.angle_beta   90.00
_cell.angle_gamma   90.00
#
_symmetry.space_group_name_H-M   'P 1'
#
loop_
_entity.id
_entity.type
_entity.pdbx_description
1 polymer ?
#
loop_
_entity_poly.entity_id
_entity_poly.type
_entity_poly.pdbx_seq_one_letter_code
_entity_poly.pdbx_strand_id
1 'polypeptide(L)'
;MTTMPGAPAASPPGDLRQTAVERLRKRRELQTHLLAFTLVNLFLITIWFLTTPGGFFWPMFPLFGWGIGIAFHAWDVLIGAEPSEGAIRAEMDRLDRH
;
A
#
# COMPACT_ATOMS: atom_id res chain seq x y z
N MET A 1 -21.20 22.62 41.67
CA MET A 1 -21.48 22.71 40.22
C MET A 1 -20.16 22.43 39.53
N THR A 2 -19.85 21.14 39.34
CA THR A 2 -18.54 20.68 38.82
C THR A 2 -18.77 20.21 37.40
N THR A 3 -18.18 20.90 36.44
CA THR A 3 -18.21 20.59 35.00
C THR A 3 -17.56 19.22 34.77
N MET A 4 -18.31 18.28 34.20
CA MET A 4 -17.78 17.00 33.71
C MET A 4 -16.88 17.25 32.49
N PRO A 5 -15.73 16.56 32.35
CA PRO A 5 -14.90 16.62 31.15
C PRO A 5 -15.66 16.07 29.95
N GLY A 6 -15.58 16.75 28.82
CA GLY A 6 -16.23 16.34 27.57
C GLY A 6 -15.83 14.93 27.20
N ALA A 7 -16.81 14.03 27.13
CA ALA A 7 -16.63 12.70 26.59
C ALA A 7 -16.02 12.81 25.19
N PRO A 8 -14.99 12.01 24.85
CA PRO A 8 -14.38 12.03 23.52
C PRO A 8 -15.48 11.75 22.49
N ALA A 9 -15.67 12.67 21.54
CA ALA A 9 -16.58 12.47 20.43
C ALA A 9 -16.16 11.20 19.70
N ALA A 10 -16.93 10.12 19.90
CA ALA A 10 -16.81 8.91 19.13
C ALA A 10 -16.83 9.29 17.64
N SER A 11 -15.77 8.93 16.90
CA SER A 11 -15.65 9.29 15.49
C SER A 11 -16.94 8.92 14.74
N PRO A 12 -17.52 9.84 13.94
CA PRO A 12 -18.81 9.60 13.32
C PRO A 12 -18.75 8.33 12.43
N PRO A 13 -19.81 7.50 12.39
CA PRO A 13 -19.84 6.23 11.66
C PRO A 13 -19.46 6.31 10.17
N GLY A 14 -19.54 7.51 9.58
CA GLY A 14 -19.10 7.80 8.21
C GLY A 14 -17.58 7.67 8.02
N ASP A 15 -16.78 8.14 8.98
CA ASP A 15 -15.32 8.19 8.87
C ASP A 15 -14.73 6.78 8.85
N LEU A 16 -15.13 5.92 9.79
CA LEU A 16 -14.66 4.53 9.87
C LEU A 16 -14.99 3.72 8.60
N ARG A 17 -16.15 3.97 8.00
CA ARG A 17 -16.55 3.34 6.74
C ARG A 17 -15.71 3.82 5.57
N GLN A 18 -15.38 5.11 5.52
CA GLN A 18 -14.56 5.69 4.46
C GLN A 18 -13.13 5.16 4.52
N THR A 19 -12.52 5.12 5.71
CA THR A 19 -11.18 4.56 5.93
C THR A 19 -11.12 3.07 5.58
N ALA A 20 -12.18 2.29 5.89
CA ALA A 20 -12.26 0.88 5.52
C ALA A 20 -12.33 0.68 3.99
N VAL A 21 -13.09 1.51 3.28
CA VAL A 21 -13.20 1.46 1.81
C VAL A 21 -11.89 1.85 1.14
N GLU A 22 -11.22 2.90 1.62
CA GLU A 22 -9.92 3.32 1.08
C GLU A 22 -8.84 2.25 1.25
N ARG A 23 -8.78 1.60 2.43
CA ARG A 23 -7.87 0.47 2.65
C ARG A 23 -8.15 -0.70 1.71
N LEU A 24 -9.42 -1.00 1.43
CA LEU A 24 -9.80 -2.04 0.47
C LEU A 24 -9.41 -1.66 -0.97
N ARG A 25 -9.57 -0.38 -1.33
CA ARG A 25 -9.23 0.15 -2.66
C ARG A 25 -7.73 0.12 -2.92
N LYS A 26 -6.91 0.61 -1.98
CA LYS A 26 -5.44 0.56 -2.05
C LYS A 26 -4.92 -0.85 -2.28
N ARG A 27 -5.49 -1.85 -1.59
CA ARG A 27 -5.14 -3.27 -1.77
C ARG A 27 -5.47 -3.80 -3.17
N ARG A 28 -6.65 -3.46 -3.71
CA ARG A 28 -7.05 -3.88 -5.06
C ARG A 28 -6.19 -3.23 -6.14
N GLU A 29 -5.84 -1.97 -5.97
CA GLU A 29 -5.01 -1.24 -6.92
C GLU A 29 -3.59 -1.83 -7.01
N LEU A 30 -3.00 -2.19 -5.86
CA LEU A 30 -1.73 -2.92 -5.80
C LEU A 30 -1.83 -4.30 -6.48
N GLN A 31 -2.90 -5.05 -6.22
CA GLN A 31 -3.11 -6.37 -6.85
C GLN A 31 -3.23 -6.29 -8.36
N THR A 32 -3.99 -5.32 -8.88
CA THR A 32 -4.14 -5.12 -10.33
C THR A 32 -2.80 -4.78 -10.99
N HIS A 33 -2.01 -3.88 -10.39
CA HIS A 33 -0.68 -3.53 -10.92
C HIS A 33 0.29 -4.71 -10.86
N LEU A 34 0.27 -5.49 -9.77
CA LEU A 34 1.11 -6.68 -9.63
C LEU A 34 0.73 -7.77 -10.64
N LEU A 35 -0.57 -7.96 -10.88
CA LEU A 35 -1.07 -8.91 -11.88
C LEU A 35 -0.65 -8.48 -13.30
N ALA A 36 -0.85 -7.20 -13.64
CA ALA A 36 -0.43 -6.64 -14.92
C ALA A 36 1.09 -6.79 -15.13
N PHE A 37 1.90 -6.47 -14.11
CA PHE A 37 3.34 -6.66 -14.13
C PHE A 37 3.73 -8.12 -14.38
N THR A 38 3.09 -9.05 -13.67
CA THR A 38 3.37 -10.49 -13.83
C THR A 38 3.03 -10.96 -15.24
N LEU A 39 1.85 -10.62 -15.75
CA LEU A 39 1.41 -11.03 -17.09
C LEU A 39 2.30 -10.45 -18.20
N VAL A 40 2.61 -9.16 -18.12
CA VAL A 40 3.47 -8.49 -19.12
C VAL A 40 4.88 -9.06 -19.09
N ASN A 41 5.50 -9.21 -17.91
CA ASN A 41 6.85 -9.76 -17.83
C ASN A 41 6.90 -11.21 -18.30
N LEU A 42 5.92 -12.05 -17.93
CA LEU A 42 5.85 -13.43 -18.40
C LEU A 42 5.72 -13.49 -19.93
N PHE A 43 4.91 -12.61 -20.52
CA PHE A 43 4.77 -12.49 -21.96
C PHE A 43 6.09 -12.08 -22.65
N LEU A 44 6.80 -11.08 -22.12
CA LEU A 44 8.10 -10.63 -22.64
C LEU A 44 9.18 -11.71 -22.53
N ILE A 45 9.22 -12.43 -21.40
CA ILE A 45 10.13 -13.57 -21.20
C ILE A 45 9.81 -14.68 -22.20
N THR A 46 8.52 -14.95 -22.46
CA THR A 46 8.09 -15.95 -23.45
C THR A 46 8.55 -15.55 -24.85
N ILE A 47 8.34 -14.29 -25.25
CA ILE A 47 8.84 -13.77 -26.54
C ILE A 47 10.35 -13.94 -26.63
N TRP A 48 11.10 -13.52 -25.61
CA TRP A 48 12.55 -13.65 -25.60
C TRP A 48 13.00 -15.10 -25.75
N PHE A 49 12.38 -16.02 -25.00
CA PHE A 49 12.71 -17.44 -25.03
C PHE A 49 12.46 -18.06 -26.42
N LEU A 50 11.38 -17.65 -27.09
CA LEU A 50 11.02 -18.16 -28.41
C LEU A 50 11.82 -17.52 -29.56
N THR A 51 12.24 -16.26 -29.42
CA THR A 51 12.86 -15.50 -30.51
C THR A 51 14.38 -15.48 -30.45
N THR A 52 14.95 -15.39 -29.25
CA THR A 52 16.39 -15.21 -29.05
C THR A 52 16.90 -16.08 -27.90
N PRO A 53 16.68 -17.41 -27.95
CA PRO A 53 17.19 -18.30 -26.90
C PRO A 53 18.72 -18.18 -26.82
N GLY A 54 19.23 -17.79 -25.65
CA GLY A 54 20.67 -17.60 -25.41
C GLY A 54 21.23 -16.23 -25.79
N GLY A 55 20.41 -15.31 -26.30
CA GLY A 55 20.80 -13.92 -26.53
C GLY A 55 20.77 -13.07 -25.26
N PHE A 56 21.03 -11.77 -25.43
CA PHE A 56 20.95 -10.82 -24.31
C PHE A 56 19.52 -10.77 -23.74
N PHE A 57 19.39 -10.92 -22.41
CA PHE A 57 18.10 -10.98 -21.72
C PHE A 57 17.50 -9.59 -21.53
N TRP A 58 17.05 -8.99 -22.63
CA TRP A 58 16.42 -7.67 -22.63
C TRP A 58 15.16 -7.53 -21.75
N PRO A 59 14.38 -8.59 -21.40
CA PRO A 59 13.28 -8.46 -20.44
C PRO A 59 13.71 -7.98 -19.05
N MET A 60 15.01 -7.98 -18.73
CA MET A 60 15.52 -7.41 -17.47
C MET A 60 15.17 -5.93 -17.29
N PHE A 61 15.13 -5.13 -18.36
CA PHE A 61 14.86 -3.69 -18.25
C PHE A 61 13.46 -3.38 -17.70
N PRO A 62 12.36 -3.90 -18.27
CA PRO A 62 11.03 -3.72 -17.69
C PRO A 62 10.90 -4.39 -16.31
N LEU A 63 11.54 -5.54 -16.09
CA LEU A 63 11.59 -6.19 -14.78
C LEU A 63 12.14 -5.26 -13.69
N PHE A 64 13.30 -4.64 -13.93
CA PHE A 64 13.93 -3.75 -12.95
C PHE A 64 13.29 -2.36 -12.93
N GLY A 65 13.01 -1.77 -14.10
CA GLY A 65 12.43 -0.43 -14.20
C GLY A 65 11.04 -0.33 -13.57
N TRP A 66 10.14 -1.26 -13.88
CA TRP A 66 8.82 -1.29 -13.24
C TRP A 66 8.81 -2.03 -11.91
N GLY A 67 9.63 -3.07 -11.74
CA GLY A 67 9.66 -3.85 -10.51
C GLY A 67 10.06 -3.02 -9.30
N ILE A 68 10.95 -2.03 -9.47
CA ILE A 68 11.30 -1.08 -8.41
C ILE A 68 10.09 -0.24 -8.00
N GLY A 69 9.32 0.29 -8.95
CA GLY A 69 8.11 1.07 -8.65
C GLY A 69 7.05 0.27 -7.88
N ILE A 70 6.86 -1.00 -8.24
CA ILE A 70 5.97 -1.91 -7.51
C ILE A 70 6.53 -2.26 -6.14
N ALA A 71 7.84 -2.47 -6.01
CA ALA A 71 8.47 -2.75 -4.72
C ALA A 71 8.27 -1.59 -3.73
N PHE A 72 8.42 -0.34 -4.17
CA PHE A 72 8.13 0.83 -3.34
C PHE A 72 6.65 0.90 -2.94
N HIS A 73 5.73 0.63 -3.86
CA HIS A 73 4.29 0.66 -3.56
C HIS A 73 3.87 -0.50 -2.63
N ALA A 74 4.45 -1.68 -2.82
CA ALA A 74 4.23 -2.83 -1.93
C ALA A 74 4.83 -2.58 -0.54
N TRP A 75 5.99 -1.93 -0.45
CA TRP A 75 6.60 -1.52 0.82
C TRP A 75 5.73 -0.49 1.55
N ASP A 76 5.15 0.47 0.85
CA ASP A 76 4.20 1.43 1.43
C ASP A 76 2.93 0.72 1.95
N VAL A 77 2.43 -0.31 1.26
CA VAL A 77 1.25 -1.05 1.71
C VAL A 77 1.55 -2.06 2.83
N LEU A 78 2.75 -2.66 2.85
CA LEU A 78 3.15 -3.69 3.82
C LEU A 78 3.83 -3.12 5.08
N ILE A 79 4.62 -2.07 4.93
CA ILE A 79 5.44 -1.44 5.98
C ILE A 79 4.95 -0.04 6.32
N GLY A 80 4.35 0.68 5.35
CA GLY A 80 3.51 1.86 5.62
C GLY A 80 2.15 1.45 6.19
N ALA A 81 2.18 0.65 7.26
CA ALA A 81 1.10 0.67 8.22
C ALA A 81 1.03 2.12 8.73
N GLU A 82 0.15 2.92 8.13
CA GLU A 82 -0.31 4.17 8.74
C GLU A 82 -0.49 3.86 10.22
N PRO A 83 0.23 4.56 11.13
CA PRO A 83 0.11 4.31 12.55
C PRO A 83 -1.38 4.36 12.84
N SER A 84 -1.92 3.26 13.36
CA SER A 84 -3.36 3.16 13.54
C SER A 84 -3.83 4.42 14.27
N GLU A 85 -5.00 4.97 13.94
CA GLU A 85 -5.46 6.18 14.65
C GLU A 85 -5.42 6.03 16.17
N GLY A 86 -5.53 4.79 16.68
CA GLY A 86 -5.30 4.45 18.08
C GLY A 86 -3.86 4.68 18.56
N ALA A 87 -2.85 4.38 17.76
CA ALA A 87 -1.44 4.68 18.05
C ALA A 87 -1.15 6.19 17.98
N ILE A 88 -1.74 6.90 17.01
CA ILE A 88 -1.60 8.36 16.89
C ILE A 88 -2.24 9.06 18.09
N ARG A 89 -3.46 8.66 18.49
CA ARG A 89 -4.14 9.21 19.67
C ARG A 89 -3.42 8.88 20.97
N ALA A 90 -2.89 7.66 21.10
CA ALA A 90 -2.10 7.27 22.27
C ALA A 90 -0.82 8.11 22.42
N GLU A 91 -0.19 8.49 21.31
CA GLU A 91 0.98 9.37 21.32
C GLU A 91 0.61 10.83 21.62
N MET A 92 -0.49 11.33 21.07
CA MET A 92 -1.02 12.66 21.40
C MET A 92 -1.35 12.79 22.89
N ASP A 93 -2.06 11.81 23.47
CA ASP A 93 -2.40 11.74 24.89
C ASP A 93 -1.19 11.60 25.82
N ARG A 94 -0.05 11.15 25.28
CA ARG A 94 1.22 11.04 26.01
C ARG A 94 1.95 12.38 26.02
N LEU A 95 1.91 13.12 24.91
CA LEU A 95 2.51 14.46 24.78
C LEU A 95 1.72 15.51 25.57
N ASP A 96 0.39 15.42 25.62
CA ASP A 96 -0.46 16.38 26.34
C ASP A 96 -0.42 16.21 27.87
N ARG A 97 0.13 15.08 28.34
CA ARG A 97 0.32 14.75 29.77
C ARG A 97 1.69 15.12 30.32
N HIS A 98 2.54 15.80 29.54
CA HIS A 98 3.83 16.35 29.97
C HIS A 98 3.82 17.86 29.82
#